data_AF-A0A0B1TB31-F1
#
_entry.id   AF-A0A0B1TB31-F1
#
_cell.length_a   1.000
_cell.length_b   1.000
_cell.length_c   1.000
_cell.angle_alpha   90.00
_cell.angle_beta   90.00
_cell.angle_gamma   90.00
#
_symmetry.space_group_name_H-M   'P 1'
#
loop_
_entity.id
_entity.type
_entity.pdbx_description
1 polymer ?
#
loop_
_entity_poly.entity_id
_entity_poly.type
_entity_poly.pdbx_seq_one_letter_code
_entity_poly.pdbx_strand_id
1 'polypeptide(L)'
;MPFSRTPEGKIYQRAFGGQSNDYGRGGQAHRTCAVADRTGHSLLHTLYGASLQYNCNYFVEYFALDLIMDKGKCVGVVAMCLEDGTIHRFRSKNTILATGGFGRTYFSCTSAHTCTGDGTAMVARAGINNTDMEFVQFHPTGIYGAGCLITEGSRGEGGYLVNSKGERFMERYAPNAKDLASRDVVSRAMTVEVMEGRGVGPEKDHIFLQLHHLPAKQLAERLPGTLAKTHDDYDRYRHRQSKA
;
A
#
# COMPACT_ATOMS: atom_id res chain seq x y z
N MET A 1 -17.47 -4.23 10.30
CA MET A 1 -16.71 -4.12 9.02
C MET A 1 -17.37 -4.99 7.95
N PRO A 2 -17.68 -4.46 6.76
CA PRO A 2 -18.47 -5.15 5.72
C PRO A 2 -17.61 -6.05 4.82
N PHE A 3 -17.01 -7.10 5.37
CA PHE A 3 -16.25 -8.08 4.56
C PHE A 3 -17.08 -8.66 3.42
N SER A 4 -16.43 -8.86 2.26
CA SER A 4 -16.97 -9.69 1.18
C SER A 4 -17.24 -11.09 1.70
N ARG A 5 -18.22 -11.78 1.11
CA ARG A 5 -18.72 -13.06 1.63
C ARG A 5 -18.50 -14.23 0.68
N THR A 6 -18.32 -15.41 1.25
CA THR A 6 -18.42 -16.69 0.53
C THR A 6 -19.89 -17.08 0.36
N PRO A 7 -20.23 -18.08 -0.48
CA PRO A 7 -21.60 -18.59 -0.58
C PRO A 7 -22.20 -19.05 0.77
N GLU A 8 -21.35 -19.49 1.71
CA GLU A 8 -21.74 -19.92 3.06
C GLU A 8 -21.89 -18.76 4.05
N GLY A 9 -21.79 -17.50 3.59
CA GLY A 9 -21.90 -16.31 4.44
C GLY A 9 -20.66 -16.01 5.29
N LYS A 10 -19.58 -16.78 5.13
CA LYS A 10 -18.30 -16.54 5.82
C LYS A 10 -17.51 -15.41 5.17
N ILE A 11 -16.44 -14.96 5.81
CA ILE A 11 -15.55 -13.92 5.26
C ILE A 11 -14.81 -14.50 4.05
N TYR A 12 -14.91 -13.81 2.92
CA TYR A 12 -14.13 -14.12 1.72
C TYR A 12 -12.64 -13.81 1.93
N GLN A 13 -11.79 -14.71 1.43
CA GLN A 13 -10.34 -14.60 1.49
C GLN A 13 -9.75 -14.84 0.09
N ARG A 14 -8.72 -14.08 -0.27
CA ARG A 14 -8.00 -14.22 -1.55
C ARG A 14 -6.55 -14.66 -1.36
N ALA A 15 -5.96 -15.15 -2.46
CA ALA A 15 -4.53 -15.35 -2.56
C ALA A 15 -3.76 -14.02 -2.51
N PHE A 16 -2.52 -14.07 -2.06
CA PHE A 16 -1.63 -12.92 -1.94
C PHE A 16 -0.17 -13.40 -1.94
N GLY A 17 0.78 -12.50 -2.18
CA GLY A 17 2.18 -12.85 -2.38
C GLY A 17 2.82 -13.50 -1.16
N GLY A 18 3.65 -14.52 -1.40
CA GLY A 18 4.43 -15.22 -0.35
C GLY A 18 3.60 -16.03 0.66
N GLN A 19 2.34 -16.34 0.35
CA GLN A 19 1.44 -17.06 1.26
C GLN A 19 1.29 -18.54 0.85
N SER A 20 1.71 -19.46 1.72
CA SER A 20 1.59 -20.91 1.49
C SER A 20 0.86 -21.67 2.61
N ASN A 21 0.37 -22.87 2.30
CA ASN A 21 -0.09 -23.85 3.29
C ASN A 21 1.07 -24.79 3.69
N ASP A 22 0.90 -25.54 4.79
CA ASP A 22 1.84 -26.56 5.28
C ASP A 22 3.31 -26.11 5.22
N TYR A 23 3.64 -25.01 5.90
CA TYR A 23 5.00 -24.49 6.02
C TYR A 23 5.74 -24.34 4.66
N GLY A 24 5.03 -24.02 3.57
CA GLY A 24 5.62 -23.87 2.25
C GLY A 24 5.39 -25.03 1.28
N ARG A 25 4.90 -26.17 1.76
CA ARG A 25 4.73 -27.39 0.95
C ARG A 25 3.33 -27.55 0.36
N GLY A 26 2.31 -26.94 0.97
CA GLY A 26 0.90 -27.14 0.64
C GLY A 26 0.34 -26.20 -0.44
N GLY A 27 1.20 -25.63 -1.29
CA GLY A 27 0.80 -24.68 -2.32
C GLY A 27 0.27 -23.33 -1.78
N GLN A 28 -0.37 -22.56 -2.66
CA GLN A 28 -0.84 -21.19 -2.38
C GLN A 28 -1.95 -21.17 -1.32
N ALA A 29 -1.82 -20.30 -0.32
CA ALA A 29 -2.85 -20.06 0.67
C ALA A 29 -3.84 -18.97 0.22
N HIS A 30 -5.07 -19.07 0.73
CA HIS A 30 -6.15 -18.09 0.54
C HIS A 30 -6.59 -17.57 1.91
N ARG A 31 -5.83 -16.62 2.47
CA ARG A 31 -6.09 -16.13 3.84
C ARG A 31 -6.15 -14.62 4.00
N THR A 32 -6.05 -13.88 2.90
CA THR A 32 -6.16 -12.42 2.93
C THR A 32 -7.64 -12.03 2.89
N CYS A 33 -8.23 -11.76 4.06
CA CYS A 33 -9.61 -11.30 4.20
C CYS A 33 -9.80 -9.94 3.50
N ALA A 34 -10.87 -9.78 2.73
CA ALA A 34 -11.02 -8.61 1.88
C ALA A 34 -12.44 -8.00 1.88
N VAL A 35 -12.48 -6.68 1.67
CA VAL A 35 -13.69 -5.95 1.25
C VAL A 35 -13.44 -5.50 -0.19
N ALA A 36 -13.73 -6.39 -1.15
CA ALA A 36 -13.29 -6.24 -2.54
C ALA A 36 -11.80 -5.80 -2.60
N ASP A 37 -11.47 -4.65 -3.16
CA ASP A 37 -10.13 -4.05 -3.14
C ASP A 37 -10.08 -2.71 -2.36
N ARG A 38 -11.00 -2.52 -1.41
CA ARG A 38 -11.14 -1.31 -0.57
C ARG A 38 -11.07 -1.62 0.92
N THR A 39 -10.43 -2.72 1.30
CA THR A 39 -10.33 -3.19 2.70
C THR A 39 -9.87 -2.09 3.67
N GLY A 40 -8.85 -1.30 3.29
CA GLY A 40 -8.33 -0.22 4.14
C GLY A 40 -9.36 0.88 4.41
N HIS A 41 -10.12 1.29 3.38
CA HIS A 41 -11.19 2.28 3.53
C HIS A 41 -12.27 1.79 4.49
N SER A 42 -12.79 0.58 4.28
CA SER A 42 -13.82 0.02 5.16
C SER A 42 -13.33 -0.23 6.58
N LEU A 43 -12.06 -0.61 6.76
CA LEU A 43 -11.44 -0.77 8.07
C LEU A 43 -11.39 0.55 8.82
N LEU A 44 -10.88 1.61 8.19
CA LEU A 44 -10.72 2.91 8.83
C LEU A 44 -12.07 3.54 9.21
N HIS A 45 -13.06 3.49 8.31
CA HIS A 45 -14.41 3.96 8.62
C HIS A 45 -15.08 3.14 9.72
N THR A 46 -14.88 1.82 9.75
CA THR A 46 -15.43 0.97 10.82
C THR A 46 -14.80 1.34 12.17
N LEU A 47 -13.48 1.50 12.23
CA LEU A 47 -12.78 1.86 13.47
C LEU A 47 -13.14 3.26 13.95
N TYR A 48 -13.23 4.23 13.04
CA TYR A 48 -13.69 5.59 13.38
C TYR A 48 -15.12 5.57 13.94
N GLY A 49 -16.05 4.86 13.29
CA GLY A 49 -17.41 4.72 13.81
C GLY A 49 -17.46 4.03 15.18
N ALA A 50 -16.62 3.00 15.40
CA ALA A 50 -16.52 2.33 16.69
C ALA A 50 -15.90 3.22 17.78
N SER A 51 -14.92 4.06 17.42
CA SER A 51 -14.22 4.92 18.38
C SER A 51 -15.09 6.06 18.92
N LEU A 52 -16.17 6.42 18.21
CA LEU A 52 -17.21 7.34 18.67
C LEU A 52 -18.11 6.75 19.78
N GLN A 53 -18.08 5.43 19.99
CA GLN A 53 -18.82 4.77 21.07
C GLN A 53 -18.16 4.95 22.44
N TYR A 54 -16.95 5.52 22.47
CA TYR A 54 -16.15 5.74 23.67
C TYR A 54 -15.93 7.23 23.89
N ASN A 55 -15.65 7.61 25.13
CA ASN A 55 -15.33 9.00 25.52
C ASN A 55 -13.87 9.35 25.20
N CYS A 56 -13.48 9.19 23.94
CA CYS A 56 -12.18 9.61 23.45
C CYS A 56 -12.18 11.12 23.17
N ASN A 57 -11.22 11.85 23.74
CA ASN A 57 -11.00 13.25 23.40
C ASN A 57 -10.17 13.33 22.11
N TYR A 58 -10.77 13.81 21.02
CA TYR A 58 -10.08 14.00 19.75
C TYR A 58 -9.61 15.44 19.62
N PHE A 59 -8.33 15.59 19.30
CA PHE A 59 -7.72 16.85 18.90
C PHE A 59 -7.40 16.73 17.40
N VAL A 60 -8.43 16.96 16.58
CA VAL A 60 -8.36 16.82 15.12
C VAL A 60 -7.59 18.01 14.54
N GLU A 61 -6.76 17.76 13.52
CA GLU A 61 -5.89 18.79 12.91
C GLU A 61 -4.92 19.45 13.91
N TYR A 62 -4.36 18.63 14.81
CA TYR A 62 -3.22 19.00 15.65
C TYR A 62 -1.94 18.35 15.11
N PHE A 63 -0.94 19.16 14.81
CA PHE A 63 0.35 18.71 14.33
C PHE A 63 1.32 18.54 15.50
N ALA A 64 1.66 17.28 15.83
CA ALA A 64 2.62 16.98 16.89
C ALA A 64 4.04 17.37 16.46
N LEU A 65 4.72 18.18 17.28
CA LEU A 65 6.02 18.75 16.99
C LEU A 65 7.16 17.92 17.62
N ASP A 66 7.06 17.64 18.92
CA ASP A 66 8.10 16.91 19.66
C ASP A 66 7.55 16.17 20.89
N LEU A 67 8.30 15.15 21.31
CA LEU A 67 8.08 14.47 22.59
C LEU A 67 8.52 15.37 23.75
N ILE A 68 7.77 15.35 24.85
CA ILE A 68 8.21 15.94 26.11
C ILE A 68 8.96 14.87 26.89
N MET A 69 10.27 15.02 27.04
CA MET A 69 11.13 14.06 27.74
C MET A 69 11.55 14.61 29.11
N ASP A 70 11.43 13.80 30.15
CA ASP A 70 11.94 14.08 31.50
C ASP A 70 12.68 12.87 32.04
N LYS A 71 13.97 13.03 32.41
CA LYS A 71 14.82 11.97 32.96
C LYS A 71 14.74 10.64 32.18
N GLY A 72 14.80 10.74 30.85
CA GLY A 72 14.74 9.59 29.94
C GLY A 72 13.34 8.99 29.75
N LYS A 73 12.28 9.61 30.28
CA LYS A 73 10.89 9.15 30.13
C LYS A 73 10.09 10.13 29.27
N CYS A 74 9.28 9.61 28.37
CA CYS A 74 8.29 10.42 27.67
C CYS A 74 7.14 10.73 28.63
N VAL A 75 6.82 12.02 28.79
CA VAL A 75 5.76 12.53 29.67
C VAL A 75 4.69 13.32 28.90
N GLY A 76 4.69 13.22 27.57
CA GLY A 76 3.72 13.90 26.72
C GLY A 76 4.24 14.29 25.34
N VAL A 77 3.50 15.18 24.67
CA VAL A 77 3.88 15.80 23.40
C VAL A 77 3.58 17.30 23.39
N VAL A 78 4.36 18.06 22.62
CA VAL A 78 4.02 19.42 22.20
C VAL A 78 3.39 19.34 20.81
N ALA A 79 2.30 20.06 20.58
CA ALA A 79 1.63 20.11 19.28
C ALA A 79 1.13 21.52 18.95
N MET A 80 0.94 21.78 17.66
CA MET A 80 0.33 23.00 17.14
C MET A 80 -1.08 22.69 16.66
N CYS A 81 -2.06 23.49 17.10
CA CYS A 81 -3.40 23.48 16.53
C CYS A 81 -3.34 24.14 15.15
N LEU A 82 -3.72 23.43 14.09
CA LEU A 82 -3.66 23.97 12.74
C LEU A 82 -4.81 24.95 12.44
N GLU A 83 -5.90 24.88 13.20
CA GLU A 83 -7.06 25.78 13.04
C GLU A 83 -6.77 27.20 13.52
N ASP A 84 -6.11 27.35 14.68
CA ASP A 84 -5.91 28.66 15.32
C ASP A 84 -4.44 29.03 15.57
N GLY A 85 -3.48 28.14 15.25
CA GLY A 85 -2.05 28.37 15.40
C GLY A 85 -1.52 28.29 16.85
N THR A 86 -2.36 27.95 17.82
CA THR A 86 -1.96 27.86 19.23
C THR A 86 -1.07 26.64 19.51
N ILE A 87 -0.19 26.76 20.50
CA ILE A 87 0.71 25.68 20.93
C ILE A 87 0.16 25.02 22.20
N HIS A 88 0.05 23.69 22.17
CA HIS A 88 -0.50 22.88 23.24
C HIS A 88 0.53 21.90 23.77
N ARG A 89 0.44 21.62 25.08
CA ARG A 89 1.21 20.57 25.76
C ARG A 89 0.27 19.51 26.28
N PHE A 90 0.34 18.32 25.72
CA PHE A 90 -0.43 17.18 26.16
C PHE A 90 0.42 16.36 27.13
N ARG A 91 0.19 16.52 28.43
CA ARG A 91 0.87 15.72 29.46
C ARG A 91 0.15 14.38 29.62
N SER A 92 0.91 13.30 29.62
CA SER A 92 0.38 11.95 29.80
C SER A 92 1.39 11.07 30.53
N LYS A 93 0.90 10.01 31.18
CA LYS A 93 1.76 8.97 31.77
C LYS A 93 2.35 8.06 30.69
N ASN A 94 1.63 7.88 29.59
CA ASN A 94 2.02 7.05 28.45
C ASN A 94 1.66 7.79 27.15
N THR A 95 2.54 7.70 26.16
CA THR A 95 2.35 8.28 24.82
C THR A 95 2.53 7.18 23.78
N ILE A 96 1.58 7.07 22.86
CA ILE A 96 1.64 6.11 21.75
C ILE A 96 1.85 6.91 20.46
N LEU A 97 2.91 6.59 19.72
CA LEU A 97 3.13 7.12 18.38
C LEU A 97 2.56 6.14 17.34
N ALA A 98 1.58 6.62 16.56
CA ALA A 98 0.95 5.87 15.48
C ALA A 98 0.89 6.72 14.20
N THR A 99 1.98 7.41 13.88
CA THR A 99 2.06 8.51 12.90
C THR A 99 2.25 8.08 11.43
N GLY A 100 2.15 6.78 11.14
CA GLY A 100 2.40 6.25 9.79
C GLY A 100 3.89 6.20 9.40
N GLY A 101 4.15 6.03 8.10
CA GLY A 101 5.50 5.92 7.52
C GLY A 101 6.01 7.18 6.82
N PHE A 102 7.12 7.06 6.09
CA PHE A 102 7.89 8.18 5.51
C PHE A 102 8.12 8.05 3.99
N GLY A 103 7.19 7.45 3.25
CA GLY A 103 7.36 7.19 1.81
C GLY A 103 7.59 8.43 0.95
N ARG A 104 7.23 9.63 1.44
CA ARG A 104 7.48 10.92 0.76
C ARG A 104 8.94 11.36 0.71
N THR A 105 9.85 10.58 1.30
CA THR A 105 11.29 10.70 1.05
C THR A 105 11.69 10.32 -0.38
N TYR A 106 10.85 9.56 -1.09
CA TYR A 106 11.05 9.19 -2.49
C TYR A 106 10.27 10.09 -3.46
N PHE A 107 10.85 10.33 -4.63
CA PHE A 107 10.21 11.12 -5.70
C PHE A 107 8.90 10.50 -6.18
N SER A 108 8.90 9.19 -6.44
CA SER A 108 7.71 8.42 -6.80
C SER A 108 7.36 7.44 -5.69
N CYS A 109 6.16 7.56 -5.14
CA CYS A 109 5.67 6.71 -4.05
C CYS A 109 4.15 6.55 -4.13
N THR A 110 3.64 5.42 -3.64
CA THR A 110 2.18 5.21 -3.47
C THR A 110 1.62 5.94 -2.25
N SER A 111 2.49 6.50 -1.42
CA SER A 111 2.14 7.13 -0.15
C SER A 111 1.38 8.43 -0.35
N ALA A 112 0.46 8.73 0.58
CA ALA A 112 -0.17 10.03 0.65
C ALA A 112 0.88 11.14 0.86
N HIS A 113 0.52 12.38 0.53
CA HIS A 113 1.38 13.54 0.79
C HIS A 113 1.69 13.72 2.29
N THR A 114 0.84 13.20 3.16
CA THR A 114 0.95 13.25 4.62
C THR A 114 1.83 12.16 5.23
N CYS A 115 2.45 11.27 4.44
CA CYS A 115 3.36 10.23 4.95
C CYS A 115 4.81 10.73 5.02
N THR A 116 5.09 11.61 5.97
CA THR A 116 6.35 12.38 6.10
C THR A 116 7.28 11.91 7.23
N GLY A 117 6.90 10.91 8.01
CA GLY A 117 7.76 10.35 9.06
C GLY A 117 7.85 11.19 10.34
N ASP A 118 6.83 12.00 10.64
CA ASP A 118 6.89 13.01 11.71
C ASP A 118 7.22 12.39 13.08
N GLY A 119 6.55 11.29 13.46
CA GLY A 119 6.84 10.58 14.71
C GLY A 119 8.21 9.93 14.74
N THR A 120 8.68 9.39 13.61
CA THR A 120 10.04 8.85 13.47
C THR A 120 11.09 9.93 13.70
N ALA A 121 10.81 11.16 13.23
CA ALA A 121 11.67 12.31 13.45
C ALA A 121 11.60 12.83 14.90
N MET A 122 10.43 12.82 15.55
CA MET A 122 10.30 13.15 16.98
C MET A 122 11.14 12.21 17.86
N VAL A 123 11.12 10.91 17.55
CA VAL A 123 11.95 9.88 18.23
C VAL A 123 13.43 10.18 18.04
N ALA A 124 13.86 10.48 16.82
CA ALA A 124 15.25 10.81 16.52
C ALA A 124 15.72 12.09 17.24
N ARG A 125 14.89 13.15 17.27
CA ARG A 125 15.19 14.40 17.99
C ARG A 125 15.28 14.20 19.50
N ALA A 126 14.54 13.25 20.05
CA ALA A 126 14.62 12.85 21.46
C ALA A 126 15.86 11.99 21.79
N GLY A 127 16.74 11.72 20.80
CA GLY A 127 17.93 10.86 20.99
C GLY A 127 17.60 9.38 21.11
N ILE A 128 16.41 8.96 20.68
CA ILE A 128 15.97 7.56 20.67
C ILE A 128 16.25 6.98 19.27
N ASN A 129 16.75 5.75 19.24
CA ASN A 129 17.10 5.10 17.98
C ASN A 129 15.87 4.66 17.18
N ASN A 130 15.92 4.91 15.88
CA ASN A 130 15.10 4.20 14.90
C ASN A 130 15.84 2.94 14.45
N THR A 131 15.10 1.95 13.93
CA THR A 131 15.63 0.64 13.55
C THR A 131 15.20 0.31 12.12
N ASP A 132 16.07 -0.37 11.37
CA ASP A 132 15.79 -0.96 10.05
C ASP A 132 15.28 0.06 9.00
N MET A 133 15.74 1.31 9.08
CA MET A 133 15.28 2.41 8.22
C MET A 133 15.72 2.27 6.76
N GLU A 134 16.74 1.45 6.49
CA GLU A 134 17.23 1.12 5.16
C GLU A 134 16.30 0.16 4.38
N PHE A 135 15.40 -0.55 5.08
CA PHE A 135 14.52 -1.55 4.47
C PHE A 135 13.24 -0.91 3.90
N VAL A 136 13.37 -0.29 2.73
CA VAL A 136 12.25 0.33 2.01
C VAL A 136 11.59 -0.67 1.06
N GLN A 137 10.27 -0.85 1.20
CA GLN A 137 9.51 -1.71 0.31
C GLN A 137 9.09 -0.99 -0.97
N PHE A 138 9.49 -1.53 -2.12
CA PHE A 138 8.96 -1.16 -3.42
C PHE A 138 7.82 -2.12 -3.79
N HIS A 139 6.60 -1.61 -3.82
CA HIS A 139 5.46 -2.39 -4.27
C HIS A 139 5.54 -2.63 -5.79
N PRO A 140 5.36 -3.87 -6.29
CA PRO A 140 5.56 -4.17 -7.71
C PRO A 140 4.71 -3.33 -8.67
N THR A 141 3.45 -3.09 -8.31
CA THR A 141 2.45 -2.50 -9.22
C THR A 141 1.95 -1.13 -8.75
N GLY A 142 2.83 -0.13 -8.73
CA GLY A 142 2.42 1.28 -8.79
C GLY A 142 2.09 1.66 -10.24
N ILE A 143 1.02 2.40 -10.48
CA ILE A 143 0.65 2.78 -11.86
C ILE A 143 1.71 3.72 -12.45
N TYR A 144 2.05 3.50 -13.71
CA TYR A 144 3.05 4.29 -14.41
C TYR A 144 2.63 5.77 -14.49
N GLY A 145 3.59 6.67 -14.28
CA GLY A 145 3.33 8.12 -14.20
C GLY A 145 2.79 8.56 -12.83
N ALA A 146 1.53 8.21 -12.50
CA ALA A 146 0.88 8.75 -11.30
C ALA A 146 1.36 8.13 -9.97
N GLY A 147 1.88 6.90 -9.99
CA GLY A 147 2.40 6.22 -8.79
C GLY A 147 1.31 5.65 -7.86
N CYS A 148 0.03 5.81 -8.18
CA CYS A 148 -1.09 5.20 -7.44
C CYS A 148 -0.96 3.68 -7.33
N LEU A 149 -1.26 3.15 -6.15
CA LEU A 149 -1.25 1.70 -5.91
C LEU A 149 -2.32 0.98 -6.75
N ILE A 150 -1.87 -0.04 -7.49
CA ILE A 150 -2.69 -1.15 -8.00
C ILE A 150 -2.46 -2.36 -7.10
N THR A 151 -3.53 -2.90 -6.53
CA THR A 151 -3.45 -3.91 -5.48
C THR A 151 -2.76 -5.18 -5.96
N GLU A 152 -1.93 -5.79 -5.12
CA GLU A 152 -1.43 -7.15 -5.33
C GLU A 152 -2.57 -8.18 -5.41
N GLY A 153 -3.76 -7.84 -4.87
CA GLY A 153 -4.97 -8.62 -5.09
C GLY A 153 -5.28 -8.85 -6.58
N SER A 154 -4.88 -7.96 -7.48
CA SER A 154 -5.04 -8.18 -8.93
C SER A 154 -4.31 -9.42 -9.41
N ARG A 155 -3.10 -9.68 -8.88
CA ARG A 155 -2.36 -10.92 -9.14
C ARG A 155 -2.95 -12.11 -8.38
N GLY A 156 -3.42 -11.88 -7.15
CA GLY A 156 -4.12 -12.88 -6.34
C GLY A 156 -5.42 -13.40 -6.96
N GLU A 157 -6.09 -12.58 -7.76
CA GLU A 157 -7.32 -12.92 -8.50
C GLU A 157 -7.02 -13.55 -9.88
N GLY A 158 -5.73 -13.73 -10.24
CA GLY A 158 -5.30 -14.39 -11.47
C GLY A 158 -4.66 -13.47 -12.52
N GLY A 159 -4.46 -12.19 -12.22
CA GLY A 159 -3.66 -11.28 -13.05
C GLY A 159 -2.18 -11.64 -13.06
N TYR A 160 -1.47 -11.23 -14.11
CA TYR A 160 -0.03 -11.52 -14.24
C TYR A 160 0.74 -10.42 -14.96
N LEU A 161 2.05 -10.41 -14.77
CA LEU A 161 2.97 -9.42 -15.32
C LEU A 161 3.53 -9.87 -16.68
N VAL A 162 3.59 -8.95 -17.64
CA VAL A 162 4.01 -9.23 -19.02
C VAL A 162 4.96 -8.15 -19.54
N ASN A 163 6.07 -8.58 -20.14
CA ASN A 163 7.06 -7.70 -20.76
C ASN A 163 6.69 -7.34 -22.22
N SER A 164 7.53 -6.54 -22.90
CA SER A 164 7.29 -6.15 -24.30
C SER A 164 7.30 -7.28 -25.33
N LYS A 165 7.81 -8.47 -24.97
CA LYS A 165 7.79 -9.66 -25.82
C LYS A 165 6.52 -10.49 -25.63
N GLY A 166 5.60 -10.07 -24.75
CA GLY A 166 4.43 -10.86 -24.39
C GLY A 166 4.74 -12.02 -23.43
N GLU A 167 5.95 -12.07 -22.87
CA GLU A 167 6.37 -13.14 -21.94
C GLU A 167 5.84 -12.85 -20.53
N ARG A 168 5.21 -13.87 -19.92
CA ARG A 168 4.94 -13.91 -18.48
C ARG A 168 6.22 -14.22 -17.70
N PHE A 169 7.13 -13.26 -17.66
CA PHE A 169 8.51 -13.43 -17.20
C PHE A 169 8.64 -13.95 -15.76
N MET A 170 7.65 -13.73 -14.88
CA MET A 170 7.72 -14.24 -13.51
C MET A 170 7.77 -15.78 -13.42
N GLU A 171 7.34 -16.51 -14.45
CA GLU A 171 7.52 -17.96 -14.51
C GLU A 171 9.00 -18.37 -14.58
N ARG A 172 9.86 -17.51 -15.13
CA ARG A 172 11.31 -17.68 -15.17
C ARG A 172 12.00 -17.28 -13.87
N TYR A 173 11.60 -16.17 -13.26
CA TYR A 173 12.23 -15.67 -12.03
C TYR A 173 11.79 -16.40 -10.77
N ALA A 174 10.54 -16.86 -10.71
CA ALA A 174 10.00 -17.57 -9.56
C ALA A 174 9.08 -18.72 -10.01
N PRO A 175 9.62 -19.87 -10.47
CA PRO A 175 8.83 -20.93 -11.10
C PRO A 175 7.63 -21.43 -10.28
N ASN A 176 7.81 -21.50 -8.95
CA ASN A 176 6.78 -21.96 -8.02
C ASN A 176 5.70 -20.91 -7.77
N ALA A 177 6.09 -19.70 -7.33
CA ALA A 177 5.16 -18.67 -6.88
C ALA A 177 4.70 -17.72 -8.01
N LYS A 178 5.47 -17.63 -9.10
CA LYS A 178 5.25 -16.76 -10.25
C LYS A 178 5.00 -15.32 -9.77
N ASP A 179 3.93 -14.71 -10.26
CA ASP A 179 3.49 -13.36 -9.90
C ASP A 179 3.12 -13.20 -8.41
N LEU A 180 2.96 -14.29 -7.66
CA LEU A 180 2.72 -14.29 -6.20
C LEU A 180 3.99 -14.58 -5.38
N ALA A 181 5.17 -14.41 -5.97
CA ALA A 181 6.43 -14.34 -5.22
C ALA A 181 6.43 -13.12 -4.25
N SER A 182 7.43 -13.06 -3.37
CA SER A 182 7.60 -11.93 -2.46
C SER A 182 7.83 -10.62 -3.23
N ARG A 183 7.40 -9.50 -2.66
CA ARG A 183 7.42 -8.19 -3.33
C ARG A 183 8.81 -7.78 -3.79
N ASP A 184 9.81 -8.04 -2.97
CA ASP A 184 11.21 -7.71 -3.28
C ASP A 184 11.73 -8.51 -4.49
N VAL A 185 11.34 -9.78 -4.64
CA VAL A 185 11.66 -10.61 -5.81
C VAL A 185 10.95 -10.11 -7.05
N VAL A 186 9.64 -9.86 -6.98
CA VAL A 186 8.85 -9.40 -8.13
C VAL A 186 9.33 -8.03 -8.60
N SER A 187 9.54 -7.08 -7.68
CA SER A 187 10.04 -5.73 -8.02
C SER A 187 11.43 -5.79 -8.66
N ARG A 188 12.37 -6.60 -8.14
CA ARG A 188 13.68 -6.78 -8.78
C ARG A 188 13.58 -7.41 -10.18
N ALA A 189 12.74 -8.42 -10.35
CA ALA A 189 12.52 -9.06 -11.65
C ALA A 189 11.98 -8.05 -12.68
N MET A 190 10.99 -7.24 -12.32
CA MET A 190 10.46 -6.16 -13.16
C MET A 190 11.55 -5.16 -13.55
N THR A 191 12.38 -4.73 -12.60
CA THR A 191 13.49 -3.81 -12.86
C THR A 191 14.50 -4.42 -13.85
N VAL A 192 14.87 -5.69 -13.68
CA VAL A 192 15.79 -6.39 -14.59
C VAL A 192 15.20 -6.47 -16.01
N GLU A 193 13.92 -6.80 -16.14
CA GLU A 193 13.25 -6.82 -17.45
C GLU A 193 13.33 -5.46 -18.16
N VAL A 194 13.09 -4.37 -17.45
CA VAL A 194 13.21 -3.00 -18.00
C VAL A 194 14.65 -2.68 -18.37
N MET A 195 15.62 -2.94 -17.48
CA MET A 195 17.04 -2.65 -17.71
C MET A 195 17.63 -3.45 -18.88
N GLU A 196 17.13 -4.67 -19.12
CA GLU A 196 17.53 -5.50 -20.26
C GLU A 196 16.72 -5.19 -21.53
N GLY A 197 16.08 -4.02 -21.59
CA GLY A 197 15.42 -3.48 -22.78
C GLY A 197 14.09 -4.14 -23.13
N ARG A 198 13.49 -4.89 -22.20
CA ARG A 198 12.19 -5.57 -22.38
C ARG A 198 11.02 -4.83 -21.74
N GLY A 199 11.21 -3.60 -21.27
CA GLY A 199 10.10 -2.75 -20.84
C GLY A 199 9.14 -2.37 -21.98
N VAL A 200 7.92 -1.97 -21.62
CA VAL A 200 6.82 -1.60 -22.53
C VAL A 200 6.65 -0.07 -22.60
N GLY A 201 5.80 0.38 -23.53
CA GLY A 201 5.57 1.81 -23.81
C GLY A 201 6.64 2.41 -24.73
N PRO A 202 6.46 3.67 -25.17
CA PRO A 202 7.41 4.35 -26.06
C PRO A 202 8.83 4.40 -25.51
N GLU A 203 8.96 4.64 -24.20
CA GLU A 203 10.24 4.76 -23.49
C GLU A 203 10.79 3.42 -22.97
N LYS A 204 10.06 2.31 -23.15
CA LYS A 204 10.42 0.97 -22.65
C LYS A 204 10.77 0.93 -21.15
N ASP A 205 10.08 1.71 -20.32
CA ASP A 205 10.45 2.00 -18.93
C ASP A 205 9.49 1.42 -17.87
N HIS A 206 8.51 0.61 -18.28
CA HIS A 206 7.58 -0.06 -17.38
C HIS A 206 7.18 -1.46 -17.87
N ILE A 207 6.26 -2.13 -17.17
CA ILE A 207 5.79 -3.50 -17.44
C ILE A 207 4.26 -3.50 -17.40
N PHE A 208 3.60 -4.37 -18.17
CA PHE A 208 2.15 -4.53 -18.10
C PHE A 208 1.71 -5.43 -16.95
N LEU A 209 0.65 -5.04 -16.27
CA LEU A 209 -0.20 -5.93 -15.46
C LEU A 209 -1.44 -6.29 -16.27
N GLN A 210 -1.57 -7.56 -16.63
CA GLN A 210 -2.66 -8.04 -17.47
C GLN A 210 -3.81 -8.61 -16.65
N LEU A 211 -5.02 -8.12 -16.92
CA LEU A 211 -6.27 -8.56 -16.26
C LEU A 211 -7.39 -8.92 -17.23
N HIS A 212 -7.22 -8.66 -18.54
CA HIS A 212 -8.31 -8.75 -19.52
C HIS A 212 -8.84 -10.18 -19.75
N HIS A 213 -8.06 -11.20 -19.38
CA HIS A 213 -8.48 -12.62 -19.46
C HIS A 213 -9.41 -13.01 -18.31
N LEU A 214 -9.49 -12.21 -17.25
CA LEU A 214 -10.40 -12.47 -16.14
C LEU A 214 -11.83 -12.08 -16.52
N PRO A 215 -12.84 -12.87 -16.12
CA PRO A 215 -14.24 -12.54 -16.38
C PRO A 215 -14.59 -11.14 -15.86
N ALA A 216 -15.29 -10.34 -16.67
CA ALA A 216 -15.68 -8.97 -16.31
C ALA A 216 -16.45 -8.91 -14.98
N LYS A 217 -17.31 -9.91 -14.70
CA LYS A 217 -18.02 -10.05 -13.43
C LYS A 217 -17.07 -10.19 -12.24
N GLN A 218 -16.00 -10.97 -12.37
CA GLN A 218 -14.99 -11.12 -11.32
C GLN A 218 -14.26 -9.80 -11.07
N LEU A 219 -13.86 -9.10 -12.14
CA LEU A 219 -13.19 -7.80 -12.01
C LEU A 219 -14.09 -6.77 -11.30
N ALA A 220 -15.37 -6.69 -11.69
CA ALA A 220 -16.34 -5.78 -11.09
C ALA A 220 -16.62 -6.10 -9.61
N GLU A 221 -16.67 -7.38 -9.23
CA GLU A 221 -16.94 -7.80 -7.85
C GLU A 221 -15.70 -7.69 -6.96
N ARG A 222 -14.52 -8.10 -7.46
CA ARG A 222 -13.31 -8.28 -6.65
C ARG A 222 -12.34 -7.10 -6.69
N LEU A 223 -12.30 -6.37 -7.81
CA LEU A 223 -11.34 -5.31 -8.11
C LEU A 223 -11.98 -3.97 -8.59
N PRO A 224 -13.13 -3.52 -8.05
CA PRO A 224 -13.82 -2.33 -8.55
C PRO A 224 -13.02 -1.02 -8.37
N GLY A 225 -12.25 -0.88 -7.29
CA GLY A 225 -11.40 0.30 -7.06
C GLY A 225 -10.23 0.38 -8.05
N THR A 226 -9.67 -0.77 -8.40
CA THR A 226 -8.59 -0.91 -9.38
C THR A 226 -9.08 -0.54 -10.77
N LEU A 227 -10.23 -1.07 -11.19
CA LEU A 227 -10.84 -0.75 -12.48
C LEU A 227 -11.08 0.77 -12.64
N ALA A 228 -11.64 1.42 -11.61
CA ALA A 228 -11.89 2.86 -11.64
C ALA A 228 -10.60 3.67 -11.87
N LYS A 229 -9.53 3.36 -11.14
CA LYS A 229 -8.22 4.02 -11.31
C LYS A 229 -7.64 3.82 -12.70
N THR A 230 -7.76 2.61 -13.25
CA THR A 230 -7.21 2.30 -14.57
C THR A 230 -7.98 2.93 -15.72
N HIS A 231 -9.29 3.15 -15.56
CA HIS A 231 -10.09 3.84 -16.56
C HIS A 231 -9.67 5.30 -16.68
N ASP A 232 -9.56 5.99 -15.54
CA ASP A 232 -9.12 7.39 -15.47
C ASP A 232 -7.72 7.59 -16.08
N ASP A 233 -6.79 6.66 -15.83
CA ASP A 233 -5.43 6.75 -16.37
C ASP A 233 -5.34 6.27 -17.84
N TYR A 234 -6.16 5.33 -18.29
CA TYR A 234 -6.24 4.94 -19.71
C TYR A 234 -6.77 6.08 -20.59
N ASP A 235 -7.80 6.79 -20.12
CA ASP A 235 -8.33 7.96 -20.82
C ASP A 235 -7.31 9.11 -20.86
N ARG A 236 -6.58 9.33 -19.75
CA ARG A 236 -5.45 10.29 -19.71
C ARG A 236 -4.31 9.88 -20.64
N TYR A 237 -3.98 8.60 -20.72
CA TYR A 237 -2.98 8.08 -21.65
C TYR A 237 -3.38 8.29 -23.11
N ARG A 238 -4.62 7.95 -23.49
CA ARG A 238 -5.12 8.21 -24.86
C ARG A 238 -5.07 9.69 -25.20
N HIS A 239 -5.41 10.57 -24.26
CA HIS A 239 -5.39 12.01 -24.49
C HIS A 239 -3.96 12.57 -24.65
N ARG A 240 -2.95 11.98 -23.98
CA ARG A 240 -1.53 12.34 -24.18
C ARG A 240 -1.00 11.85 -25.52
N GLN A 241 -1.35 10.63 -25.93
CA GLN A 241 -0.97 10.07 -27.23
C GLN A 241 -1.61 10.81 -28.41
N SER A 242 -2.79 11.43 -28.23
CA SER A 242 -3.41 12.27 -29.28
C SER A 242 -2.76 13.65 -29.44
N LYS A 243 -1.83 14.03 -28.55
CA LYS A 243 -1.17 15.35 -28.53
C LYS A 243 0.34 15.28 -28.84
N ALA A 244 0.88 14.09 -29.03
CA ALA A 244 2.24 13.82 -29.50
C ALA A 244 2.20 13.40 -30.97
#